data_AF-A0A6J6H5C2-F1
#
_entry.id   AF-A0A6J6H5C2-F1
#
_cell.length_a   1.000
_cell.length_b   1.000
_cell.length_c   1.000
_cell.angle_alpha   90.00
_cell.angle_beta   90.00
_cell.angle_gamma   90.00
#
_symmetry.space_group_name_H-M   'P 1'
#
loop_
_entity.id
_entity.type
_entity.pdbx_description
1 polymer ?
#
loop_
_entity_poly.entity_id
_entity_poly.type
_entity_poly.pdbx_seq_one_letter_code
_entity_poly.pdbx_strand_id
1 'polypeptide(L)'
;MTTWESGRSSTAEHVSYLTRFARAYDDEIQSWIRGAKIGQLGGPNAWDGYMSVAVVEAGLKSLHSGEKEAATYATKPAFYN
;
A
#
# COMPACT_ATOMS: atom_id res chain seq x y z
N MET A 1 -13.87 -0.09 -21.17
CA MET A 1 -14.28 -0.68 -22.47
C MET A 1 -15.32 -1.74 -22.14
N THR A 2 -16.57 -1.55 -22.56
CA THR A 2 -17.61 -2.58 -22.41
C THR A 2 -17.58 -3.46 -23.65
N THR A 3 -17.34 -4.75 -23.48
CA THR A 3 -17.35 -5.74 -24.56
C THR A 3 -18.64 -6.54 -24.49
N TRP A 4 -19.20 -6.82 -25.67
CA TRP A 4 -20.44 -7.56 -25.84
C TRP A 4 -20.15 -8.84 -26.63
N GLU A 5 -20.43 -10.00 -26.05
CA GLU A 5 -20.25 -11.29 -26.71
C GLU A 5 -21.36 -12.26 -26.27
N SER A 6 -22.08 -12.86 -27.23
CA SER A 6 -23.12 -13.89 -26.99
C SER A 6 -24.15 -13.54 -25.89
N GLY A 7 -24.66 -12.30 -25.87
CA GLY A 7 -25.65 -11.85 -24.89
C GLY A 7 -25.09 -11.52 -23.50
N ARG A 8 -23.77 -11.60 -23.31
CA ARG A 8 -23.08 -11.24 -22.07
C ARG A 8 -22.46 -9.84 -22.19
N SER A 9 -22.81 -8.96 -21.26
CA SER A 9 -22.11 -7.69 -21.05
C SER A 9 -20.99 -7.90 -20.05
N SER A 10 -19.78 -7.47 -20.38
CA SER A 10 -18.72 -7.31 -19.38
C SER A 10 -18.16 -5.89 -19.44
N THR A 11 -18.12 -5.25 -18.28
CA THR A 11 -17.43 -3.98 -18.09
C THR A 11 -16.18 -4.25 -17.26
N ALA A 12 -15.02 -3.85 -17.76
CA ALA A 12 -13.79 -3.91 -16.99
C ALA A 12 -13.89 -2.96 -15.79
N GLU A 13 -14.07 -3.51 -14.61
CA GLU A 13 -14.05 -2.75 -13.36
C GLU A 13 -12.60 -2.50 -12.95
N HIS A 14 -12.26 -1.25 -12.66
CA HIS A 14 -10.95 -0.83 -12.16
C HIS A 14 -9.72 -1.16 -13.03
N VAL A 15 -9.73 -0.75 -14.31
CA VAL A 15 -8.60 -0.91 -15.26
C VAL A 15 -7.30 -0.19 -14.87
N SER A 16 -7.28 0.54 -13.76
CA SER A 16 -6.11 1.24 -13.24
C SER A 16 -6.12 1.19 -11.71
N TYR A 17 -4.92 1.23 -11.10
CA TYR A 17 -4.79 1.37 -9.66
C TYR A 17 -5.51 2.63 -9.14
N LEU A 18 -5.57 3.69 -9.95
CA LEU A 18 -6.28 4.93 -9.62
C LEU A 18 -7.76 4.68 -9.39
N THR A 19 -8.43 3.96 -10.30
CA THR A 19 -9.85 3.65 -10.15
C THR A 19 -10.08 2.53 -9.14
N ARG A 20 -9.13 1.60 -8.97
CA ARG A 20 -9.19 0.51 -7.99
C ARG A 20 -9.16 0.99 -6.53
N PHE A 21 -8.38 2.03 -6.26
CA PHE A 21 -8.12 2.53 -4.91
C PHE A 21 -8.65 3.96 -4.66
N ALA A 22 -9.41 4.54 -5.60
CA ALA A 22 -9.98 5.88 -5.48
C ALA A 22 -10.59 6.16 -4.10
N ARG A 23 -11.42 5.23 -3.60
CA ARG A 23 -12.04 5.36 -2.28
C ARG A 23 -11.03 5.37 -1.13
N ALA A 24 -10.01 4.52 -1.22
CA ALA A 24 -8.97 4.45 -0.19
C ALA A 24 -8.13 5.73 -0.14
N TYR A 25 -7.80 6.31 -1.31
CA TYR A 25 -7.11 7.59 -1.40
C TYR A 25 -7.93 8.74 -0.79
N ASP A 26 -9.24 8.79 -1.06
CA ASP A 26 -10.10 9.80 -0.43
C ASP A 26 -10.17 9.61 1.09
N ASP A 27 -10.35 8.37 1.56
CA ASP A 27 -10.50 8.06 2.98
C ASP A 27 -9.21 8.33 3.77
N GLU A 28 -8.03 8.01 3.24
CA GLU A 28 -6.75 8.23 3.92
C GLU A 28 -6.45 9.72 4.09
N ILE A 29 -6.63 10.54 3.05
CA ILE A 29 -6.38 11.98 3.09
C ILE A 29 -7.36 12.66 4.03
N GLN A 30 -8.64 12.28 3.96
CA GLN A 30 -9.66 12.85 4.85
C GLN A 30 -9.44 12.45 6.31
N SER A 31 -8.95 11.24 6.57
CA SER A 31 -8.55 10.81 7.92
C SER A 31 -7.39 11.67 8.45
N TRP A 32 -6.36 11.88 7.62
CA TRP A 32 -5.21 12.72 7.96
C TRP A 32 -5.62 14.17 8.27
N ILE A 33 -6.45 14.80 7.42
CA ILE A 33 -6.94 16.17 7.63
C ILE A 33 -7.71 16.28 8.96
N ARG A 34 -8.62 15.33 9.24
CA ARG A 34 -9.41 15.32 10.47
C ARG A 34 -8.53 15.15 11.71
N GLY A 35 -7.56 14.24 11.65
CA GLY A 35 -6.60 14.04 12.73
C GLY A 35 -5.78 15.29 13.00
N ALA A 36 -5.16 15.85 11.95
CA ALA A 36 -4.31 17.04 12.05
C ALA A 36 -5.04 18.22 12.70
N LYS A 37 -6.33 18.40 12.37
CA LYS A 37 -7.19 19.44 12.96
C LYS A 37 -7.30 19.35 14.50
N ILE A 38 -7.23 18.15 15.07
CA ILE A 38 -7.34 17.92 16.52
C ILE A 38 -5.99 17.54 17.16
N GLY A 39 -4.87 17.72 16.44
CA GLY A 39 -3.54 17.40 16.94
C GLY A 39 -3.28 15.89 17.10
N GLN A 40 -4.04 15.04 16.42
CA GLN A 40 -3.84 13.59 16.40
C GLN A 40 -3.34 13.16 15.01
N LEU A 41 -2.38 12.24 14.95
CA LEU A 41 -1.97 11.62 13.69
C LEU A 41 -2.29 10.13 13.80
N GLY A 42 -2.85 9.57 12.73
CA GLY A 42 -3.20 8.15 12.63
C GLY A 42 -2.88 7.62 11.23
N GLY A 43 -3.03 6.31 11.06
CA GLY A 43 -2.61 5.62 9.84
C GLY A 43 -1.15 5.14 9.91
N PRO A 44 -0.61 4.66 8.78
CA PRO A 44 0.77 4.20 8.70
C PRO A 44 1.76 5.31 9.06
N ASN A 45 2.77 4.98 9.86
CA ASN A 45 3.80 5.91 10.30
C ASN A 45 5.15 5.61 9.63
N ALA A 46 6.19 6.36 10.02
CA ALA A 46 7.53 6.19 9.44
C ALA A 46 8.13 4.79 9.66
N TRP A 47 7.75 4.08 10.73
CA TRP A 47 8.17 2.71 10.95
C TRP A 47 7.57 1.74 9.92
N ASP A 48 6.30 1.91 9.57
CA ASP A 48 5.64 1.09 8.54
C ASP A 48 6.30 1.31 7.16
N GLY A 49 6.71 2.55 6.88
CA GLY A 49 7.51 2.88 5.70
C GLY A 49 8.89 2.22 5.71
N TYR A 50 9.62 2.30 6.83
CA TYR A 50 10.92 1.64 7.00
C TYR A 50 10.83 0.11 6.79
N MET A 51 9.82 -0.53 7.38
CA MET A 51 9.59 -1.97 7.21
C MET A 51 9.26 -2.35 5.77
N SER A 52 8.48 -1.53 5.08
CA SER A 52 8.14 -1.74 3.67
C SER A 52 9.39 -1.73 2.80
N VAL A 53 10.33 -0.80 3.04
CA VAL A 53 11.62 -0.75 2.33
C VAL A 53 12.48 -1.97 2.66
N ALA A 54 12.59 -2.37 3.93
CA ALA A 54 13.38 -3.54 4.32
C ALA A 54 12.91 -4.84 3.63
N VAL A 55 11.60 -4.99 3.42
CA VAL A 55 11.03 -6.11 2.66
C VAL A 55 11.33 -5.99 1.18
N VAL A 56 11.21 -4.79 0.59
CA VAL A 56 11.57 -4.55 -0.81
C VAL A 56 13.03 -4.87 -1.08
N GLU A 57 13.95 -4.49 -0.20
CA GLU A 57 15.37 -4.82 -0.32
C GLU A 57 15.63 -6.33 -0.32
N ALA A 58 14.98 -7.08 0.56
CA ALA A 58 15.07 -8.54 0.56
C ALA A 58 14.46 -9.15 -0.71
N GLY A 59 13.33 -8.62 -1.18
CA GLY A 59 12.71 -9.03 -2.44
C GLY A 59 13.61 -8.79 -3.65
N LEU A 60 14.31 -7.65 -3.71
CA LEU A 60 15.27 -7.36 -4.77
C LEU A 60 16.49 -8.28 -4.71
N LYS A 61 16.99 -8.61 -3.53
CA LYS A 61 18.07 -9.61 -3.38
C LYS A 61 17.61 -10.97 -3.89
N SER A 62 16.42 -11.41 -3.49
CA SER A 62 15.84 -12.70 -3.90
C SER A 62 15.60 -12.76 -5.40
N LEU A 63 15.13 -11.66 -6.01
CA LEU A 63 14.95 -11.55 -7.46
C LEU A 63 16.27 -11.76 -8.22
N HIS A 64 17.38 -11.23 -7.71
CA HIS A 64 18.69 -11.36 -8.36
C HIS A 64 19.39 -12.68 -8.05
N SER A 65 19.25 -13.22 -6.83
CA SER A 65 19.91 -14.46 -6.42
C SER A 65 19.14 -15.71 -6.86
N GLY A 66 17.82 -15.61 -7.04
CA GLY A 66 16.94 -16.76 -7.24
C GLY A 66 16.67 -17.55 -5.96
N GLU A 67 17.21 -17.11 -4.82
CA GLU A 67 17.16 -17.82 -3.55
C GLU A 67 16.23 -17.13 -2.54
N LYS A 68 15.92 -17.83 -1.46
CA LYS A 68 15.16 -17.27 -0.34
C LYS A 68 16.05 -16.32 0.48
N GLU A 69 15.66 -15.05 0.53
CA GLU A 69 16.35 -14.01 1.31
C GLU A 69 15.53 -13.59 2.53
N ALA A 70 16.20 -13.34 3.66
CA ALA A 70 15.56 -12.83 4.87
C ALA A 70 15.57 -11.29 4.89
N ALA A 71 14.44 -10.68 5.24
CA ALA A 71 14.39 -9.24 5.52
C ALA A 71 15.12 -8.93 6.83
N THR A 72 16.08 -8.00 6.77
CA THR A 72 16.85 -7.54 7.92
C THR A 72 16.45 -6.11 8.25
N TYR A 73 16.11 -5.85 9.51
CA TYR A 73 15.60 -4.56 9.97
C TYR A 73 15.92 -4.37 11.45
N ALA A 74 15.96 -3.11 11.90
CA ALA A 74 16.19 -2.79 13.30
C ALA A 74 15.03 -3.28 14.21
N THR A 75 15.29 -3.37 15.52
CA THR A 75 14.18 -3.57 16.48
C THR A 75 13.28 -2.34 16.48
N LYS A 76 11.95 -2.54 16.46
CA LYS A 76 10.97 -1.45 16.46
C LYS A 76 11.18 -0.53 17.68
N PRO A 77 11.48 0.77 17.47
CA PRO A 77 11.58 1.72 18.56
C PRO A 77 10.25 1.86 19.30
N ALA A 78 10.30 1.96 20.62
CA ALA A 78 9.11 2.13 21.46
C ALA A 78 8.29 3.40 21.10
N PHE A 79 8.93 4.39 20.46
CA PHE A 79 8.29 5.60 19.95
C PHE A 79 7.14 5.33 18.96
N TYR A 80 7.19 4.23 18.21
CA TYR A 80 6.19 3.89 17.18
C TYR A 80 5.09 2.94 17.66
N ASN A 81 4.94 2.75 18.98
CA ASN A 81 3.90 1.90 19.57
C ASN A 81 2.61 2.65 19.87
#